data_AF-A0A494ZBP9-F1
#
_entry.id   AF-A0A494ZBP9-F1
#
_cell.length_a   1.000
_cell.length_b   1.000
_cell.length_c   1.000
_cell.angle_alpha   90.00
_cell.angle_beta   90.00
_cell.angle_gamma   90.00
#
_symmetry.space_group_name_H-M   'P 1'
#
loop_
_entity.id
_entity.type
_entity.pdbx_description
1 polymer ?
#
loop_
_entity_poly.entity_id
_entity_poly.type
_entity_poly.pdbx_seq_one_letter_code
_entity_poly.pdbx_strand_id
1 'polypeptide(L)'
;RNVLWISMSEDVQNLGLLHTIGATERQITKIYRKQMRSLMLKGSVLGSLISALILVLLIPELLGFHFYQEMGGNTILSFFRPWILLLSVVFVNGILWIASEGVIRKITKLSCIESAAYNENTVARKTQHSGKIVHRRSETEEMFYIAWGNITRQKARFIITSLSIFLGVLSFILMNVLTNGCDYKHLLEKRPDFLLAGEFSEFGKSQGCGEEYKTREIDVDPLLT
;
A
#
# COMPACT_ATOMS: atom_id res chain seq x y z
N ARG A 1 -5.08 -2.31 23.49
CA ARG A 1 -5.66 -1.10 22.84
C ARG A 1 -4.60 -0.56 21.89
N ASN A 2 -4.93 -0.29 20.62
CA ASN A 2 -3.97 0.21 19.62
C ASN A 2 -3.81 1.74 19.76
N VAL A 3 -2.65 2.32 19.39
CA VAL A 3 -2.37 3.77 19.49
C VAL A 3 -3.36 4.59 18.66
N LEU A 4 -3.66 4.13 17.45
CA LEU A 4 -4.66 4.74 16.57
C LEU A 4 -6.05 4.76 17.22
N TRP A 5 -6.34 3.78 18.08
CA TRP A 5 -7.61 3.75 18.80
C TRP A 5 -7.62 4.76 19.96
N ILE A 6 -6.52 4.93 20.66
CA ILE A 6 -6.44 5.93 21.74
C ILE A 6 -6.65 7.34 21.18
N SER A 7 -5.92 7.68 20.11
CA SER A 7 -6.01 8.98 19.46
C SER A 7 -7.43 9.26 18.91
N MET A 8 -8.06 8.30 18.24
CA MET A 8 -9.41 8.49 17.71
C MET A 8 -10.47 8.63 18.83
N SER A 9 -10.29 7.96 19.98
CA SER A 9 -11.21 8.13 21.12
C SER A 9 -11.07 9.50 21.80
N GLU A 10 -9.85 10.02 21.86
CA GLU A 10 -9.55 11.34 22.43
C GLU A 10 -10.08 12.47 21.56
N ASP A 11 -9.93 12.37 20.23
CA ASP A 11 -10.50 13.32 19.28
C ASP A 11 -12.04 13.37 19.39
N VAL A 12 -12.70 12.22 19.50
CA VAL A 12 -14.16 12.13 19.66
C VAL A 12 -14.62 12.75 20.98
N GLN A 13 -13.87 12.57 22.08
CA GLN A 13 -14.19 13.19 23.36
C GLN A 13 -14.00 14.71 23.34
N ASN A 14 -12.88 15.20 22.79
CA ASN A 14 -12.60 16.62 22.66
C ASN A 14 -13.66 17.32 21.79
N LEU A 15 -14.05 16.70 20.68
CA LEU A 15 -15.11 17.21 19.79
C LEU A 15 -16.50 17.15 20.46
N GLY A 16 -16.74 16.13 21.30
CA GLY A 16 -17.93 16.04 22.14
C GLY A 16 -18.01 17.18 23.17
N LEU A 17 -16.89 17.54 23.80
CA LEU A 17 -16.83 18.65 24.77
C LEU A 17 -17.15 20.00 24.10
N LEU A 18 -16.66 20.23 22.88
CA LEU A 18 -17.02 21.43 22.11
C LEU A 18 -18.53 21.52 21.87
N HIS A 19 -19.19 20.39 21.61
CA HIS A 19 -20.64 20.34 21.44
C HIS A 19 -21.38 20.68 22.74
N THR A 20 -20.87 20.22 23.89
CA THR A 20 -21.42 20.54 25.22
C THR A 20 -21.30 22.02 25.57
N ILE A 21 -20.26 22.71 25.09
CA ILE A 21 -20.04 24.17 25.28
C ILE A 21 -20.96 25.01 24.37
N GLY A 22 -21.75 24.38 23.49
CA GLY A 22 -22.73 25.04 22.63
C GLY A 22 -22.26 25.32 21.21
N ALA A 23 -21.11 24.76 20.79
CA ALA A 23 -20.69 24.84 19.39
C ALA A 23 -21.60 23.99 18.50
N THR A 24 -22.11 24.59 17.42
CA THR A 24 -22.99 23.87 16.49
C THR A 24 -22.20 22.83 15.68
N GLU A 25 -22.82 21.69 15.37
CA GLU A 25 -22.22 20.61 14.56
C GLU A 25 -21.61 21.11 13.25
N ARG A 26 -22.25 22.11 12.63
CA ARG A 26 -21.79 22.75 11.38
C ARG A 26 -20.49 23.54 11.59
N GLN A 27 -20.35 24.23 12.73
CA GLN A 27 -19.13 24.98 13.06
C GLN A 27 -17.96 24.03 13.35
N ILE A 28 -18.21 22.98 14.13
CA ILE A 28 -17.20 21.97 14.47
C ILE A 28 -16.67 21.28 13.21
N THR A 29 -17.59 20.80 12.35
CA THR A 29 -17.22 20.12 11.10
C THR A 29 -16.40 21.03 10.17
N LYS A 30 -16.74 22.32 10.10
CA LYS A 30 -16.04 23.29 9.25
C LYS A 30 -14.61 23.55 9.74
N ILE A 31 -14.43 23.69 11.06
CA ILE A 31 -13.10 23.90 11.67
C ILE A 31 -12.22 22.67 11.44
N TYR A 32 -12.74 21.49 11.77
CA TYR A 32 -11.99 20.24 11.66
C TYR A 32 -11.56 19.94 10.21
N ARG A 33 -12.48 20.08 9.23
CA ARG A 33 -12.13 19.91 7.80
C ARG A 33 -11.08 20.91 7.32
N LYS A 34 -11.09 22.15 7.84
CA LYS A 34 -10.09 23.17 7.48
C LYS A 34 -8.71 22.82 8.05
N GLN A 35 -8.64 22.40 9.32
CA GLN A 35 -7.41 21.95 9.95
C GLN A 35 -6.82 20.75 9.22
N MET A 36 -7.67 19.74 8.95
CA MET A 36 -7.25 18.53 8.25
C MET A 36 -6.72 18.83 6.85
N ARG A 37 -7.43 19.67 6.07
CA ARG A 37 -6.95 20.08 4.74
C ARG A 37 -5.58 20.78 4.80
N SER A 38 -5.38 21.68 5.76
CA SER A 38 -4.08 22.35 5.90
C SER A 38 -2.96 21.39 6.31
N LEU A 39 -3.26 20.43 7.18
CA LEU A 39 -2.30 19.41 7.61
C LEU A 39 -1.91 18.48 6.46
N MET A 40 -2.90 18.01 5.70
CA MET A 40 -2.72 17.16 4.52
C MET A 40 -1.86 17.83 3.45
N LEU A 41 -2.10 19.12 3.17
CA LEU A 41 -1.30 19.87 2.20
C LEU A 41 0.16 20.00 2.65
N LYS A 42 0.41 20.41 3.90
CA LYS A 42 1.78 20.54 4.44
C LYS A 42 2.51 19.20 4.48
N GLY A 43 1.83 18.15 4.95
CA GLY A 43 2.38 16.80 5.01
C GLY A 43 2.70 16.23 3.62
N SER A 44 1.84 16.47 2.63
CA SER A 44 2.08 16.01 1.26
C SER A 44 3.27 16.70 0.60
N VAL A 45 3.44 18.01 0.80
CA VAL A 45 4.59 18.76 0.28
C VAL A 45 5.89 18.22 0.88
N LEU A 46 5.95 18.09 2.21
CA LEU A 46 7.15 17.58 2.89
C LEU A 46 7.43 16.12 2.51
N GLY A 47 6.40 15.27 2.49
CA GLY A 47 6.53 13.86 2.11
C GLY A 47 7.01 13.68 0.66
N SER A 48 6.48 14.48 -0.27
CA SER A 48 6.90 14.45 -1.67
C SER A 48 8.35 14.88 -1.85
N LEU A 49 8.81 15.91 -1.12
CA LEU A 49 10.21 16.36 -1.17
C LEU A 49 11.16 15.27 -0.67
N ILE A 50 10.84 14.66 0.48
CA ILE A 50 11.65 13.57 1.05
C ILE A 50 11.65 12.36 0.11
N SER A 51 10.49 11.99 -0.43
CA SER A 51 10.37 10.86 -1.36
C SER A 51 11.18 11.07 -2.64
N ALA A 52 11.16 12.28 -3.21
CA ALA A 52 11.95 12.61 -4.39
C ALA A 52 13.46 12.54 -4.10
N LEU A 53 13.89 13.06 -2.94
CA LEU A 53 15.29 12.98 -2.51
C LEU A 53 15.77 11.52 -2.42
N ILE A 54 14.96 10.66 -1.81
CA ILE A 54 15.27 9.23 -1.70
C ILE A 54 15.31 8.57 -3.08
N LEU A 55 14.37 8.87 -3.98
CA LEU A 55 14.36 8.30 -5.33
C LEU A 55 15.60 8.69 -6.15
N VAL A 56 16.09 9.92 -5.97
CA VAL A 56 17.27 10.43 -6.70
C VAL A 56 18.59 9.96 -6.09
N LEU A 57 18.66 9.73 -4.78
CA LEU A 57 19.91 9.34 -4.12
C LEU A 57 20.02 7.82 -3.90
N LEU A 58 18.99 7.19 -3.36
CA LEU A 58 19.05 5.81 -2.88
C LEU A 58 18.93 4.78 -4.01
N ILE A 59 18.09 5.05 -5.03
CA ILE A 59 17.92 4.13 -6.16
C ILE A 59 19.20 4.03 -6.99
N PRO A 60 19.90 5.13 -7.34
CA PRO A 60 21.18 5.03 -8.02
C PRO A 60 22.26 4.38 -7.17
N GLU A 61 22.21 4.46 -5.84
CA GLU A 61 23.20 3.78 -5.00
C GLU A 61 22.97 2.25 -4.95
N LEU A 62 21.70 1.82 -4.90
CA LEU A 62 21.32 0.40 -4.86
C LEU A 62 21.38 -0.29 -6.23
N LEU A 63 20.98 0.39 -7.31
CA LEU A 63 20.96 -0.15 -8.68
C LEU A 63 22.19 0.29 -9.51
N GLY A 64 22.95 1.26 -9.01
CA GLY A 64 24.09 1.95 -9.64
C GLY A 64 25.16 1.06 -10.22
N PHE A 65 25.62 0.10 -9.42
CA PHE A 65 26.85 -0.59 -9.73
C PHE A 65 26.71 -1.64 -10.84
N HIS A 66 25.54 -2.26 -10.98
CA HIS A 66 25.33 -3.32 -11.98
C HIS A 66 24.51 -2.89 -13.20
N PHE A 67 23.51 -2.01 -13.06
CA PHE A 67 22.63 -1.65 -14.18
C PHE A 67 23.15 -0.49 -15.05
N TYR A 68 23.91 0.46 -14.47
CA TYR A 68 24.32 1.67 -15.21
C TYR A 68 25.48 1.43 -16.17
N GLN A 69 26.27 0.37 -15.96
CA GLN A 69 27.39 0.01 -16.84
C GLN A 69 26.91 -0.78 -18.08
N GLU A 70 25.76 -1.47 -18.01
CA GLU A 70 25.16 -2.20 -19.14
C GLU A 70 24.26 -1.33 -20.04
N MET A 71 23.61 -0.27 -19.50
CA MET A 71 22.60 0.52 -20.25
C MET A 71 23.01 1.95 -20.63
N GLY A 72 24.32 2.23 -20.69
CA GLY A 72 24.85 3.45 -21.30
C GLY A 72 24.40 4.76 -20.62
N GLY A 73 24.97 5.04 -19.44
CA GLY A 73 25.38 6.36 -18.93
C GLY A 73 24.42 7.57 -18.82
N ASN A 74 23.43 7.74 -19.70
CA ASN A 74 22.64 8.96 -19.84
C ASN A 74 21.15 8.81 -19.49
N THR A 75 20.74 7.66 -18.95
CA THR A 75 19.32 7.32 -18.74
C THR A 75 18.86 7.45 -17.29
N ILE A 76 19.63 8.12 -16.43
CA ILE A 76 19.36 8.31 -14.99
C ILE A 76 17.97 8.96 -14.77
N LEU A 77 17.53 9.81 -15.70
CA LEU A 77 16.27 10.55 -15.62
C LEU A 77 15.05 9.81 -16.17
N SER A 78 15.20 8.73 -16.94
CA SER A 78 14.04 8.07 -17.58
C SER A 78 13.32 7.06 -16.67
N PHE A 79 13.97 6.60 -15.59
CA PHE A 79 13.35 5.69 -14.62
C PHE A 79 12.41 6.41 -13.64
N PHE A 80 12.63 7.70 -13.37
CA PHE A 80 11.74 8.48 -12.52
C PHE A 80 10.46 8.78 -13.28
N ARG A 81 9.41 7.98 -13.02
CA ARG A 81 8.08 8.20 -13.58
C ARG A 81 7.26 9.09 -12.63
N PRO A 82 7.18 10.42 -12.87
CA PRO A 82 6.53 11.35 -11.94
C PRO A 82 5.04 11.04 -11.71
N TRP A 83 4.38 10.36 -12.66
CA TRP A 83 2.99 9.94 -12.51
C TRP A 83 2.78 8.92 -11.38
N ILE A 84 3.77 8.07 -11.08
CA ILE A 84 3.70 7.09 -9.97
C ILE A 84 3.70 7.82 -8.63
N LEU A 85 4.56 8.83 -8.49
CA LEU A 85 4.61 9.67 -7.31
C LEU A 85 3.28 10.43 -7.13
N LEU A 86 2.73 10.98 -8.22
CA LEU A 86 1.43 11.66 -8.19
C LEU A 86 0.32 10.72 -7.71
N LEU A 87 0.23 9.51 -8.26
CA LEU A 87 -0.75 8.51 -7.83
C LEU A 87 -0.61 8.17 -6.35
N SER A 88 0.62 7.98 -5.85
CA SER A 88 0.89 7.71 -4.44
C SER A 88 0.37 8.84 -3.53
N VAL A 89 0.69 10.09 -3.87
CA VAL A 89 0.22 11.26 -3.10
C VAL A 89 -1.30 11.34 -3.10
N VAL A 90 -1.95 11.20 -4.25
CA VAL A 90 -3.42 11.22 -4.35
C VAL A 90 -4.05 10.09 -3.53
N PHE A 91 -3.48 8.89 -3.60
CA PHE A 91 -3.99 7.72 -2.89
C PHE A 91 -3.93 7.88 -1.36
N VAL A 92 -2.78 8.29 -0.82
CA VAL A 92 -2.61 8.52 0.62
C VAL A 92 -3.53 9.63 1.12
N ASN A 93 -3.63 10.74 0.37
CA ASN A 93 -4.57 11.81 0.71
C ASN A 93 -6.03 11.33 0.65
N GLY A 94 -6.39 10.49 -0.32
CA GLY A 94 -7.72 9.91 -0.44
C GLY A 94 -8.10 9.07 0.78
N ILE A 95 -7.21 8.17 1.22
CA ILE A 95 -7.44 7.34 2.42
C ILE A 95 -7.62 8.22 3.65
N LEU A 96 -6.73 9.20 3.82
CA LEU A 96 -6.76 10.08 4.98
C LEU A 96 -8.03 10.94 5.02
N TRP A 97 -8.51 11.39 3.85
CA TRP A 97 -9.79 12.08 3.72
C TRP A 97 -10.96 11.19 4.13
N ILE A 98 -11.03 9.96 3.61
CA ILE A 98 -12.09 8.99 3.95
C ILE A 98 -12.08 8.67 5.46
N ALA A 99 -10.90 8.46 6.05
CA ALA A 99 -10.74 8.20 7.47
C ALA A 99 -11.25 9.38 8.32
N SER A 100 -10.87 10.61 7.95
CA SER A 100 -11.28 11.83 8.66
C SER A 100 -12.79 12.05 8.58
N GLU A 101 -13.40 11.81 7.42
CA GLU A 101 -14.84 11.94 7.22
C GLU A 101 -15.61 10.87 8.01
N GLY A 102 -15.03 9.68 8.18
CA GLY A 102 -15.55 8.63 9.06
C GLY A 102 -15.64 9.07 10.53
N VAL A 103 -14.64 9.81 11.02
CA VAL A 103 -14.63 10.39 12.38
C VAL A 103 -15.71 11.47 12.50
N ILE A 104 -15.78 12.40 11.54
CA ILE A 104 -16.77 13.49 11.53
C ILE A 104 -18.20 12.95 11.55
N ARG A 105 -18.52 12.00 10.66
CA ARG A 105 -19.85 11.39 10.58
C ARG A 105 -20.24 10.65 11.85
N LYS A 106 -19.25 10.10 12.57
CA LYS A 106 -19.49 9.44 13.86
C LYS A 106 -19.88 10.47 14.91
N ILE A 107 -19.22 11.62 14.93
CA ILE A 107 -19.50 12.71 15.88
C ILE A 107 -20.86 13.36 15.64
N THR A 108 -21.20 13.69 14.39
CA THR A 108 -22.52 14.29 14.05
C THR A 108 -23.70 13.36 14.34
N LYS A 109 -23.46 12.06 14.51
CA LYS A 109 -24.48 11.08 14.86
C LYS A 109 -24.53 10.76 16.36
N LEU A 110 -23.52 11.18 17.12
CA LEU A 110 -23.46 10.95 18.57
C LEU A 110 -24.15 12.12 19.29
N SER A 111 -25.09 11.78 20.17
CA SER A 111 -25.74 12.78 21.02
C SER A 111 -24.77 13.25 22.13
N CYS A 112 -24.98 14.47 22.64
CA CYS A 112 -24.16 15.15 23.66
C CYS A 112 -23.82 14.29 24.90
N ILE A 113 -24.69 13.33 25.24
CA ILE A 113 -24.54 12.44 26.39
C ILE A 113 -23.71 11.19 26.08
N GLU A 114 -23.67 10.79 24.81
CA GLU A 114 -22.99 9.58 24.33
C GLU A 114 -21.52 9.83 23.98
N SER A 115 -21.14 11.10 23.75
CA SER A 115 -19.76 11.55 23.61
C SER A 115 -19.00 11.63 24.94
N ALA A 116 -19.65 12.12 26.01
CA ALA A 116 -19.06 12.20 27.35
C ALA A 116 -18.90 10.82 28.02
N ALA A 117 -19.81 9.90 27.73
CA ALA A 117 -19.78 8.51 28.19
C ALA A 117 -19.29 7.53 27.09
N TYR A 118 -18.49 8.01 26.13
CA TYR A 118 -18.06 7.20 24.99
C TYR A 118 -17.18 6.02 25.44
N ASN A 119 -17.84 4.89 25.70
CA ASN A 119 -17.26 3.61 26.01
C ASN A 119 -17.97 2.60 25.11
N GLU A 120 -17.39 2.22 23.98
CA GLU A 120 -18.01 1.39 22.93
C GLU A 120 -18.66 0.10 23.46
N ASN A 121 -18.21 -0.39 24.63
CA ASN A 121 -18.79 -1.52 25.35
C ASN A 121 -20.26 -1.33 25.78
N THR A 122 -20.76 -0.10 25.94
CA THR A 122 -22.16 0.17 26.31
C THR A 122 -23.09 0.15 25.09
N VAL A 123 -22.65 0.68 23.95
CA VAL A 123 -23.42 0.69 22.68
C VAL A 123 -23.57 -0.71 22.12
N ALA A 124 -22.49 -1.50 22.11
CA ALA A 124 -22.54 -2.91 21.68
C ALA A 124 -23.44 -3.76 22.59
N ARG A 125 -23.43 -3.51 23.91
CA ARG A 125 -24.31 -4.19 24.89
C ARG A 125 -25.79 -3.89 24.66
N LYS A 126 -26.15 -2.66 24.29
CA LYS A 126 -27.56 -2.24 24.14
C LYS A 126 -28.26 -2.94 22.98
N THR A 127 -27.52 -3.31 21.93
CA THR A 127 -28.04 -4.09 20.78
C THR A 127 -28.27 -5.58 21.06
N GLN A 128 -27.75 -6.13 22.18
CA GLN A 128 -27.68 -7.58 22.40
C GLN A 128 -28.72 -8.16 23.36
N HIS A 129 -29.53 -7.34 24.02
CA HIS A 129 -30.59 -7.86 24.90
C HIS A 129 -31.86 -8.26 24.13
N SER A 130 -31.71 -9.01 23.03
CA SER A 130 -32.81 -9.76 22.44
C SER A 130 -32.59 -11.22 22.81
N GLY A 131 -33.20 -11.63 23.93
CA GLY A 131 -33.21 -13.01 24.40
C GLY A 131 -33.93 -13.89 23.38
N LYS A 132 -33.19 -14.49 22.46
CA LYS A 132 -33.69 -15.61 21.67
C LYS A 132 -33.30 -16.90 22.38
N ILE A 133 -34.33 -17.67 22.73
CA ILE A 133 -34.21 -19.03 23.26
C ILE A 133 -33.51 -19.88 22.19
N VAL A 134 -32.37 -20.46 22.54
CA VAL A 134 -31.55 -21.27 21.62
C VAL A 134 -31.85 -22.75 21.85
N HIS A 135 -32.11 -23.49 20.78
CA HIS A 135 -32.25 -24.95 20.81
C HIS A 135 -30.90 -25.63 21.07
N ARG A 136 -30.92 -26.72 21.85
CA ARG A 136 -29.75 -27.53 22.22
C ARG A 136 -29.04 -28.04 20.96
N ARG A 137 -27.84 -27.52 20.69
CA ARG A 137 -26.95 -27.94 19.58
C ARG A 137 -25.87 -28.89 20.11
N SER A 138 -25.23 -29.64 19.20
CA SER A 138 -24.09 -30.48 19.57
C SER A 138 -22.89 -29.62 19.97
N GLU A 139 -22.00 -30.15 20.81
CA GLU A 139 -20.85 -29.41 21.35
C GLU A 139 -19.96 -28.81 20.23
N THR A 140 -19.80 -29.53 19.11
CA THR A 140 -19.04 -29.08 17.94
C THR A 140 -19.73 -27.96 17.17
N GLU A 141 -21.06 -28.01 17.02
CA GLU A 141 -21.83 -26.93 16.39
C GLU A 141 -21.87 -25.68 17.27
N GLU A 142 -21.90 -25.83 18.60
CA GLU A 142 -21.85 -24.69 19.52
C GLU A 142 -20.49 -23.98 19.46
N MET A 143 -19.38 -24.73 19.41
CA MET A 143 -18.04 -24.15 19.24
C MET A 143 -17.92 -23.35 17.93
N PHE A 144 -18.40 -23.92 16.82
CA PHE A 144 -18.39 -23.23 15.53
C PHE A 144 -19.31 -22.00 15.54
N TYR A 145 -20.49 -22.09 16.15
CA TYR A 145 -21.42 -20.96 16.28
C TYR A 145 -20.85 -19.82 17.14
N ILE A 146 -20.17 -20.13 18.25
CA ILE A 146 -19.51 -19.14 19.11
C ILE A 146 -18.33 -18.50 18.38
N ALA A 147 -17.51 -19.30 17.68
CA ALA A 147 -16.40 -18.80 16.87
C ALA A 147 -16.90 -17.89 15.73
N TRP A 148 -17.94 -18.32 15.01
CA TRP A 148 -18.59 -17.55 13.96
C TRP A 148 -19.24 -16.27 14.50
N GLY A 149 -19.88 -16.35 15.66
CA GLY A 149 -20.42 -15.19 16.38
C GLY A 149 -19.33 -14.18 16.73
N ASN A 150 -18.15 -14.62 17.12
CA ASN A 150 -17.01 -13.75 17.39
C ASN A 150 -16.46 -13.08 16.11
N ILE A 151 -16.30 -13.83 15.02
CA ILE A 151 -15.82 -13.31 13.73
C ILE A 151 -16.83 -12.29 13.17
N THR A 152 -18.12 -12.63 13.18
CA THR A 152 -19.19 -11.77 12.68
C THR A 152 -19.48 -10.57 13.58
N ARG A 153 -19.06 -10.58 14.86
CA ARG A 153 -19.14 -9.42 15.76
C ARG A 153 -18.06 -8.37 15.48
N GLN A 154 -16.89 -8.77 14.98
CA GLN A 154 -15.77 -7.86 14.67
C GLN A 154 -15.41 -7.84 13.17
N LYS A 155 -16.41 -7.77 12.29
CA LYS A 155 -16.25 -7.85 10.82
C LYS A 155 -15.17 -6.92 10.28
N ALA A 156 -15.13 -5.67 10.74
CA ALA A 156 -14.14 -4.69 10.27
C ALA A 156 -12.71 -5.12 10.60
N ARG A 157 -12.44 -5.59 11.83
CA ARG A 157 -11.11 -6.02 12.23
C ARG A 157 -10.68 -7.25 11.45
N PHE A 158 -11.58 -8.24 11.33
CA PHE A 158 -11.33 -9.46 10.57
C PHE A 158 -10.99 -9.17 9.10
N ILE A 159 -11.78 -8.33 8.43
CA ILE A 159 -11.54 -7.94 7.03
C ILE A 159 -10.18 -7.24 6.88
N ILE A 160 -9.83 -6.31 7.77
CA ILE A 160 -8.55 -5.59 7.72
C ILE A 160 -7.38 -6.58 7.86
N THR A 161 -7.43 -7.49 8.84
CA THR A 161 -6.38 -8.49 9.03
C THR A 161 -6.28 -9.47 7.87
N SER A 162 -7.40 -9.94 7.35
CA SER A 162 -7.45 -10.87 6.22
C SER A 162 -6.87 -10.22 4.96
N LEU A 163 -7.28 -8.99 4.66
CA LEU A 163 -6.79 -8.23 3.52
C LEU A 163 -5.29 -7.94 3.63
N SER A 164 -4.81 -7.61 4.83
CA SER A 164 -3.38 -7.35 5.07
C SER A 164 -2.52 -8.58 4.76
N ILE A 165 -2.94 -9.77 5.23
CA ILE A 165 -2.22 -11.02 4.95
C ILE A 165 -2.31 -11.35 3.46
N PHE A 166 -3.48 -11.19 2.86
CA PHE A 166 -3.70 -11.45 1.44
C PHE A 166 -2.81 -10.59 0.54
N LEU A 167 -2.72 -9.28 0.80
CA LEU A 167 -1.86 -8.37 0.05
C LEU A 167 -0.38 -8.74 0.17
N GLY A 168 0.07 -9.20 1.34
CA GLY A 168 1.43 -9.66 1.55
C GLY A 168 1.78 -10.90 0.71
N VAL A 169 0.91 -11.93 0.76
CA VAL A 169 1.07 -13.15 -0.04
C VAL A 169 1.02 -12.84 -1.54
N LEU A 170 0.08 -11.98 -1.95
CA LEU A 170 -0.06 -11.55 -3.34
C LEU A 170 1.21 -10.84 -3.83
N SER A 171 1.76 -9.92 -3.04
CA SER A 171 3.01 -9.22 -3.40
C SER A 171 4.20 -10.16 -3.53
N PHE A 172 4.28 -11.18 -2.67
CA PHE A 172 5.34 -12.18 -2.74
C PHE A 172 5.24 -13.02 -4.02
N ILE A 173 4.04 -13.50 -4.35
CA ILE A 173 3.81 -14.26 -5.59
C ILE A 173 4.08 -13.37 -6.81
N LEU A 174 3.62 -12.12 -6.81
CA LEU A 174 3.85 -11.19 -7.91
C LEU A 174 5.35 -10.95 -8.13
N MET A 175 6.12 -10.72 -7.06
CA MET A 175 7.57 -10.57 -7.16
C MET A 175 8.21 -11.83 -7.73
N ASN A 176 7.82 -13.02 -7.25
CA ASN A 176 8.37 -14.28 -7.75
C ASN A 176 8.08 -14.49 -9.24
N VAL A 177 6.86 -14.19 -9.69
CA VAL A 177 6.49 -14.26 -11.11
C VAL A 177 7.24 -13.23 -11.94
N LEU A 178 7.43 -12.00 -11.44
CA LEU A 178 8.21 -10.98 -12.14
C LEU A 178 9.69 -11.37 -12.23
N THR A 179 10.30 -11.89 -11.17
CA THR A 179 11.70 -12.32 -11.18
C THR A 179 11.94 -13.47 -12.16
N ASN A 180 11.09 -14.49 -12.17
CA ASN A 180 11.23 -15.60 -13.12
C ASN A 180 10.79 -15.22 -14.54
N GLY A 181 9.78 -14.36 -14.67
CA GLY A 181 9.23 -13.93 -15.96
C GLY A 181 10.12 -12.94 -16.69
N CYS A 182 10.81 -12.05 -15.97
CA CYS A 182 11.74 -11.08 -16.55
C CYS A 182 13.14 -11.64 -16.88
N ASP A 183 13.40 -12.93 -16.64
CA ASP A 183 14.62 -13.61 -17.12
C ASP A 183 14.53 -13.93 -18.63
N TYR A 184 14.18 -12.92 -19.42
CA TYR A 184 14.16 -13.00 -20.88
C TYR A 184 15.58 -13.04 -21.45
N LYS A 185 16.60 -12.61 -20.69
CA LYS A 185 18.00 -12.62 -21.13
C LYS A 185 18.43 -14.05 -21.49
N HIS A 186 18.10 -15.02 -20.65
CA HIS A 186 18.42 -16.43 -20.89
C HIS A 186 17.62 -17.04 -22.06
N LEU A 187 16.39 -16.58 -22.31
CA LEU A 187 15.58 -17.04 -23.45
C LEU A 187 16.02 -16.43 -24.79
N LEU A 188 16.43 -15.16 -24.78
CA LEU A 188 16.93 -14.43 -25.95
C LEU A 188 18.30 -14.95 -26.39
N GLU A 189 19.20 -15.28 -25.46
CA GLU A 189 20.49 -15.92 -25.78
C GLU A 189 20.32 -17.27 -26.47
N LYS A 190 19.25 -18.01 -26.16
CA LYS A 190 18.99 -19.35 -26.72
C LYS A 190 18.33 -19.33 -28.11
N ARG A 191 17.71 -18.21 -28.50
CA ARG A 191 16.98 -18.01 -29.77
C ARG A 191 17.14 -16.55 -30.24
N PRO A 192 18.32 -16.15 -30.77
CA PRO A 192 18.49 -14.81 -31.30
C PRO A 192 17.76 -14.65 -32.63
N ASP A 193 16.80 -13.72 -32.72
CA ASP A 193 16.12 -13.36 -33.98
C ASP A 193 16.95 -12.39 -34.84
N PHE A 194 17.95 -11.74 -34.25
CA PHE A 194 18.83 -10.77 -34.89
C PHE A 194 20.23 -10.85 -34.29
N LEU A 195 21.23 -10.60 -35.12
CA LEU A 195 22.63 -10.64 -34.72
C LEU A 195 23.12 -9.22 -34.53
N LEU A 196 23.68 -8.99 -33.34
CA LEU A 196 24.30 -7.72 -33.02
C LEU A 196 25.79 -7.83 -33.36
N ALA A 197 26.19 -7.26 -34.50
CA ALA A 197 27.59 -7.11 -34.87
C ALA A 197 28.04 -5.68 -34.57
N GLY A 198 29.04 -5.51 -33.71
CA GLY A 198 29.55 -4.20 -33.31
C GLY A 198 30.59 -4.30 -32.19
N GLU A 199 31.13 -3.14 -31.81
CA GLU A 199 32.03 -3.08 -30.66
C GLU A 199 31.23 -3.19 -29.36
N PHE A 200 31.34 -4.35 -28.70
CA PHE A 200 30.71 -4.59 -27.40
C PHE A 200 31.43 -3.79 -26.30
N SER A 201 30.67 -3.41 -25.27
CA SER A 201 31.22 -2.80 -24.05
C SER A 201 32.21 -3.75 -23.36
N GLU A 202 33.10 -3.22 -22.50
CA GLU A 202 34.04 -4.06 -21.74
C GLU A 202 33.33 -5.17 -20.94
N PHE A 203 32.14 -4.87 -20.40
CA PHE A 203 31.32 -5.85 -19.71
C PHE A 203 30.84 -6.97 -20.65
N GLY A 204 30.35 -6.63 -21.84
CA GLY A 204 29.94 -7.63 -22.84
C GLY A 204 31.10 -8.51 -23.30
N LYS A 205 32.29 -7.92 -23.53
CA LYS A 205 33.51 -8.68 -23.86
C LYS A 205 33.91 -9.64 -22.74
N SER A 206 33.74 -9.26 -21.47
CA SER A 206 34.04 -10.11 -20.30
C SER A 206 33.09 -11.32 -20.14
N GLN A 207 31.85 -11.21 -20.65
CA GLN A 207 30.88 -12.32 -20.69
C GLN A 207 31.04 -13.21 -21.94
N GLY A 208 32.03 -12.93 -22.80
CA GLY A 208 32.27 -13.69 -24.03
C GLY A 208 31.44 -13.22 -25.24
N CYS A 209 30.66 -12.14 -25.10
CA CYS A 209 29.90 -11.59 -26.22
C CYS A 209 30.85 -11.10 -27.33
N GLY A 210 30.66 -11.61 -28.55
CA GLY A 210 31.48 -11.26 -29.73
C GLY A 210 32.66 -12.21 -30.01
N GLU A 211 32.98 -13.15 -29.11
CA GLU A 211 33.98 -14.20 -29.36
C GLU A 211 33.46 -15.26 -30.34
N GLU A 212 32.15 -15.52 -30.32
CA GLU A 212 31.47 -16.55 -31.12
C GLU A 212 31.58 -16.35 -32.64
N TYR A 213 31.85 -15.11 -33.08
CA TYR A 213 31.98 -14.76 -34.49
C TYR A 213 33.44 -14.79 -34.98
N LYS A 214 34.43 -14.84 -34.08
CA LYS A 214 35.86 -14.86 -34.46
C LYS A 214 36.29 -16.19 -35.10
N THR A 215 35.56 -17.27 -34.81
CA THR A 215 35.90 -18.63 -35.24
C THR A 215 35.00 -19.16 -36.36
N ARG A 216 34.02 -18.39 -36.84
CA ARG A 216 33.08 -18.81 -37.90
C ARG A 216 33.53 -18.34 -39.28
N GLU A 217 33.32 -19.19 -40.29
CA GLU A 217 33.58 -18.88 -41.69
C GLU A 217 32.58 -17.85 -42.23
N ILE A 218 33.03 -16.98 -43.14
CA ILE A 218 32.33 -15.76 -43.59
C ILE A 218 31.05 -16.07 -44.40
N ASP A 219 30.93 -17.28 -44.96
CA ASP A 219 29.85 -17.67 -45.89
C ASP A 219 28.70 -18.46 -45.25
N VAL A 220 28.71 -18.68 -43.93
CA VAL A 220 27.65 -19.43 -43.24
C VAL A 220 26.62 -18.48 -42.66
N ASP A 221 25.34 -18.66 -42.99
CA ASP A 221 24.25 -17.87 -42.42
C ASP A 221 24.25 -18.04 -40.88
N PRO A 222 24.53 -16.98 -40.13
CA PRO A 222 24.69 -17.04 -38.69
C PRO A 222 23.41 -17.37 -37.90
N LEU A 223 22.22 -17.36 -38.54
CA LEU A 223 20.94 -17.76 -37.94
C LEU A 223 20.55 -19.22 -38.22
N LEU A 224 21.21 -19.87 -39.18
CA LEU A 224 20.99 -21.29 -39.49
C LEU A 224 21.98 -22.13 -38.68
N THR A 225 21.48 -22.73 -37.59
CA THR A 225 22.17 -23.86 -36.96
C THR A 225 21.83 -25.14 -37.69
#